data_AF-A0A4R4XHS1-F1
#
_entry.id   AF-A0A4R4XHS1-F1
#
_cell.length_a   1.000
_cell.length_b   1.000
_cell.length_c   1.000
_cell.angle_alpha   90.00
_cell.angle_beta   90.00
_cell.angle_gamma   90.00
#
_symmetry.space_group_name_H-M   'P 1'
#
loop_
_entity.id
_entity.type
_entity.pdbx_description
1 polymer ?
#
loop_
_entity_poly.entity_id
_entity_poly.type
_entity_poly.pdbx_seq_one_letter_code
_entity_poly.pdbx_strand_id
1 'polypeptide(L)'
;MEHVAAGRGVSIIPLSVANFCQRPDVAAVPVNDLAINKVCLAWIASRRSRLVYDFADVAADIDWRWSPVAGSGRPAQAPASVRPPRRHA
;
A
#
# COMPACT_ATOMS: atom_id res chain seq x y z
N MET A 1 -2.92 -2.12 -11.39
CA MET A 1 -1.71 -2.99 -11.35
C MET A 1 -1.52 -3.81 -12.62
N GLU A 2 -2.43 -3.79 -13.60
CA GLU A 2 -2.32 -4.60 -14.82
C GLU A 2 -1.04 -4.39 -15.62
N HIS A 3 -0.54 -3.16 -15.76
CA HIS A 3 0.72 -2.92 -16.46
C HIS A 3 1.94 -3.53 -15.73
N VAL A 4 1.92 -3.52 -14.39
CA VAL A 4 2.95 -4.16 -13.56
C VAL A 4 2.84 -5.69 -13.71
N ALA A 5 1.62 -6.24 -13.65
CA ALA A 5 1.37 -7.66 -13.87
C ALA A 5 1.78 -8.15 -15.27
N ALA A 6 1.62 -7.29 -16.28
CA ALA A 6 2.08 -7.55 -17.64
C ALA A 6 3.61 -7.41 -17.83
N GLY A 7 4.37 -7.16 -16.75
CA GLY A 7 5.81 -7.01 -16.79
C GLY A 7 6.30 -5.72 -17.47
N ARG A 8 5.45 -4.70 -17.58
CA ARG A 8 5.76 -3.46 -18.33
C ARG A 8 6.35 -2.34 -17.47
N GLY A 9 6.61 -2.60 -16.19
CA GLY A 9 7.25 -1.64 -15.29
C GLY A 9 6.94 -1.87 -13.81
N VAL A 10 7.26 -0.85 -13.01
CA VAL A 10 7.01 -0.79 -11.56
C VAL A 10 6.11 0.40 -11.22
N SER A 11 5.44 0.34 -10.07
CA SER A 11 4.62 1.45 -9.57
C SER A 11 4.82 1.66 -8.09
N ILE A 12 4.92 2.91 -7.65
CA ILE A 12 4.92 3.29 -6.23
C ILE A 12 3.47 3.46 -5.80
N ILE A 13 3.07 2.71 -4.79
CA ILE A 13 1.70 2.70 -4.28
C ILE A 13 1.71 2.93 -2.76
N PRO A 14 0.63 3.52 -2.19
CA PRO A 14 0.45 3.55 -0.75
C PRO A 14 0.38 2.14 -0.15
N LEU A 15 0.80 1.99 1.11
CA LEU A 15 0.77 0.71 1.83
C LEU A 15 -0.64 0.10 1.88
N SER A 16 -1.69 0.93 2.01
CA SER A 16 -3.08 0.47 1.99
C SER A 16 -3.42 -0.26 0.68
N VAL A 17 -2.98 0.26 -0.47
CA VAL A 17 -3.21 -0.38 -1.77
C VAL A 17 -2.45 -1.71 -1.86
N ALA A 18 -1.22 -1.77 -1.36
CA ALA A 18 -0.42 -2.99 -1.33
C ALA A 18 -1.07 -4.10 -0.47
N ASN A 19 -1.80 -3.72 0.58
CA ASN A 19 -2.45 -4.66 1.49
C ASN A 19 -3.85 -5.10 1.01
N PHE A 20 -4.65 -4.19 0.44
CA PHE A 20 -6.04 -4.48 0.09
C PHE A 20 -6.26 -4.84 -1.39
N CYS A 21 -5.33 -4.50 -2.28
CA CYS A 21 -5.44 -4.78 -3.72
C CYS A 21 -4.36 -5.77 -4.16
N GLN A 22 -4.15 -6.82 -3.37
CA GLN A 22 -3.17 -7.85 -3.66
C GLN A 22 -3.52 -8.63 -4.92
N ARG A 23 -2.47 -9.02 -5.66
CA ARG A 23 -2.56 -9.90 -6.81
C ARG A 23 -1.47 -10.95 -6.69
N PRO A 24 -1.76 -12.24 -6.89
CA PRO A 24 -0.78 -13.31 -6.67
C PRO A 24 0.43 -13.23 -7.60
N ASP A 25 0.30 -12.56 -8.74
CA ASP A 25 1.34 -12.38 -9.75
C ASP A 25 2.10 -11.05 -9.63
N VAL A 26 1.86 -10.26 -8.57
CA VAL A 26 2.58 -9.00 -8.32
C VAL A 26 3.11 -8.98 -6.89
N ALA A 27 4.42 -8.76 -6.74
CA ALA A 27 5.06 -8.60 -5.44
C ALA A 27 5.06 -7.13 -4.99
N ALA A 28 4.69 -6.89 -3.73
CA ALA A 28 4.85 -5.60 -3.07
C ALA A 28 6.19 -5.56 -2.32
N VAL A 29 6.98 -4.51 -2.54
CA VAL A 29 8.27 -4.29 -1.86
C VAL A 29 8.17 -2.98 -1.06
N PRO A 30 8.50 -2.99 0.25
CA PRO A 30 8.45 -1.78 1.05
C PRO A 30 9.51 -0.76 0.59
N VAL A 31 9.12 0.50 0.51
CA VAL A 31 9.99 1.63 0.22
C VAL A 31 9.89 2.60 1.39
N ASN A 32 10.99 2.77 2.13
CA ASN A 32 10.99 3.52 3.39
C ASN A 32 11.58 4.95 3.26
N ASP A 33 12.19 5.27 2.13
CA ASP A 33 12.91 6.54 1.92
C ASP A 33 12.06 7.61 1.21
N LEU A 34 10.73 7.40 1.18
CA LEU A 34 9.77 8.34 0.60
C LEU A 34 9.00 9.06 1.71
N ALA A 35 8.61 10.30 1.42
CA ALA A 35 7.72 11.04 2.30
C ALA A 35 6.39 10.29 2.48
N ILE A 36 5.85 10.32 3.70
CA ILE A 36 4.58 9.67 4.04
C ILE A 36 3.44 10.30 3.22
N ASN A 37 2.60 9.45 2.66
CA ASN A 37 1.36 9.89 2.00
C ASN A 37 0.40 10.49 3.03
N LYS A 38 -0.15 11.68 2.74
CA LYS A 38 -1.15 12.36 3.59
C LYS A 38 -2.55 12.19 3.00
N VAL A 39 -3.46 11.67 3.81
CA VAL A 39 -4.90 11.65 3.51
C VAL A 39 -5.56 12.82 4.24
N CYS A 40 -6.32 13.63 3.51
CA CYS A 40 -6.98 14.82 4.05
C CYS A 40 -8.50 14.71 3.89
N LEU A 41 -9.25 15.10 4.92
CA LEU A 41 -10.68 15.32 4.82
C LEU A 41 -10.93 16.77 4.35
N ALA A 42 -11.76 16.95 3.33
CA ALA A 42 -12.07 18.27 2.77
C ALA A 42 -13.58 18.43 2.53
N TRP A 43 -14.10 19.61 2.80
CA TRP A 43 -15.49 19.99 2.55
C TRP A 43 -15.58 21.49 2.21
N ILE A 44 -16.72 21.91 1.64
CA ILE A 44 -16.99 23.32 1.32
C ILE A 44 -17.01 24.14 2.62
N ALA A 45 -16.22 25.21 2.68
CA ALA A 45 -16.05 26.02 3.90
C ALA A 45 -17.36 26.62 4.45
N SER A 46 -18.31 26.97 3.57
CA SER A 46 -19.62 27.48 3.98
C SER A 46 -20.58 26.40 4.51
N ARG A 47 -20.23 25.12 4.40
CA ARG A 47 -21.10 24.01 4.79
C ARG A 47 -21.14 23.87 6.31
N ARG A 48 -22.33 24.00 6.89
CA ARG A 48 -22.58 23.81 8.33
C ARG A 48 -23.38 22.54 8.65
N SER A 49 -22.92 21.41 8.13
CA SER A 49 -23.56 20.11 8.40
C SER A 49 -22.98 19.50 9.67
N ARG A 50 -23.82 19.26 10.68
CA ARG A 50 -23.42 18.60 11.92
C ARG A 50 -22.73 17.26 11.66
N LEU A 51 -23.25 16.46 10.74
CA LEU A 51 -22.68 15.16 10.37
C LEU A 51 -21.23 15.26 9.86
N VAL A 52 -20.89 16.32 9.12
CA VAL A 52 -19.52 16.52 8.65
C VAL A 52 -18.57 16.82 9.81
N TYR A 53 -19.00 17.65 10.76
CA TYR A 53 -18.19 17.96 11.94
C TYR A 53 -18.06 16.76 12.87
N ASP A 54 -19.16 16.06 13.16
CA ASP A 54 -19.14 14.85 13.99
C ASP A 54 -18.20 13.78 13.38
N PHE A 55 -18.21 13.62 12.05
CA PHE A 55 -17.29 12.72 11.37
C PHE A 55 -15.83 13.19 11.45
N ALA A 56 -15.58 14.49 11.27
CA ALA A 56 -14.24 15.07 11.34
C ALA A 56 -13.63 14.90 12.75
N ASP A 57 -14.43 15.11 13.79
CA ASP A 57 -14.01 14.94 15.18
C ASP A 57 -13.61 13.48 15.46
N VAL A 58 -14.44 12.52 15.03
CA VAL A 58 -14.11 11.09 15.15
C VAL A 58 -12.85 10.75 14.35
N ALA A 59 -12.74 11.21 13.10
CA ALA A 59 -11.58 10.92 12.26
C ALA A 59 -10.26 11.50 12.83
N ALA A 60 -10.33 12.62 13.54
CA ALA A 60 -9.18 13.25 14.17
C ALA A 60 -8.73 12.54 15.46
N ASP A 61 -9.65 11.88 16.16
CA ASP A 61 -9.37 11.19 17.44
C ASP A 61 -8.80 9.77 17.26
N ILE A 62 -8.98 9.17 16.08
CA ILE A 62 -8.46 7.84 15.77
C ILE A 62 -6.96 7.91 15.44
N ASP A 63 -6.14 7.03 16.03
CA ASP A 63 -4.77 6.80 15.54
C ASP A 63 -4.82 6.01 14.23
N TRP A 64 -4.70 6.71 13.10
CA TRP A 64 -4.68 6.14 11.76
C TRP A 64 -3.39 5.39 11.43
N ARG A 65 -2.44 5.29 12.38
CA ARG A 65 -1.21 4.53 12.18
C ARG A 65 -1.53 3.05 12.09
N TRP A 66 -1.37 2.52 10.87
CA TRP A 66 -1.41 1.08 10.61
C TRP A 66 -0.54 0.31 11.61
N SER A 67 -1.13 -0.62 12.36
CA SER A 67 -0.41 -1.52 13.26
C SER A 67 -0.02 -2.80 12.52
N PRO A 68 1.25 -3.27 12.60
CA PRO A 68 1.72 -4.44 11.85
C PRO A 68 1.04 -5.78 12.22
N VAL A 69 0.26 -5.83 13.32
CA VAL A 69 -0.20 -7.08 13.92
C VAL A 69 -1.51 -7.66 13.32
N ALA A 70 -2.07 -7.07 12.26
CA ALA A 70 -3.31 -7.57 11.64
C ALA A 70 -3.13 -8.06 10.18
N GLY A 71 -1.93 -8.54 9.82
CA GLY A 71 -1.69 -9.14 8.52
C GLY A 71 -0.46 -10.00 8.52
N SER A 72 -0.59 -11.27 8.92
CA SER A 72 0.39 -12.33 8.65
C SER A 72 0.43 -12.67 7.15
N GLY A 73 0.62 -11.65 6.30
CA GLY A 73 1.09 -11.84 4.95
C GLY A 73 2.57 -12.15 5.03
N ARG A 74 2.92 -13.44 4.97
CA ARG A 74 4.30 -13.94 4.83
C ARG A 74 5.08 -13.01 3.89
N PRO A 75 6.24 -12.44 4.29
CA PRO A 75 7.04 -11.66 3.35
C PRO A 75 7.30 -12.52 2.12
N ALA A 76 7.12 -11.94 0.93
CA ALA A 76 7.44 -12.60 -0.32
C ALA A 76 8.87 -13.13 -0.20
N GLN A 77 9.01 -14.45 -0.15
CA GLN A 77 10.31 -15.11 -0.17
C GLN A 77 11.03 -14.58 -1.41
N ALA A 78 12.27 -14.12 -1.22
CA ALA A 78 13.13 -13.69 -2.30
C ALA A 78 13.05 -14.72 -3.43
N PRO A 79 12.90 -14.30 -4.71
CA PRO A 79 12.83 -15.25 -5.80
C PRO A 79 14.06 -16.15 -5.70
N ALA A 80 13.80 -17.47 -5.67
CA ALA A 80 14.86 -18.47 -5.62
C ALA A 80 15.90 -18.11 -6.67
N SER A 81 17.15 -17.92 -6.22
CA SER A 81 18.28 -17.59 -7.09
C SER A 81 18.20 -18.47 -8.34
N VAL A 82 17.94 -17.84 -9.49
CA VAL A 82 17.90 -18.53 -10.78
C VAL A 82 19.32 -19.05 -11.00
N ARG A 83 19.50 -20.32 -10.69
CA ARG A 83 20.75 -21.02 -10.89
C ARG A 83 21.04 -21.01 -12.39
N PRO A 84 22.17 -20.44 -12.85
CA PRO A 84 22.49 -20.43 -14.28
C PRO A 84 22.66 -21.88 -14.77
N PRO A 85 22.33 -22.15 -16.05
CA PRO A 85 22.42 -23.49 -16.61
C PRO A 85 23.86 -24.00 -16.53
N ARG A 86 24.02 -25.24 -16.05
CA ARG A 86 25.32 -25.92 -16.07
C ARG A 86 25.76 -26.07 -17.52
N ARG A 87 26.83 -25.38 -17.90
CA ARG A 87 27.56 -25.70 -19.14
C ARG A 87 28.14 -27.10 -18.96
N HIS A 88 27.62 -28.07 -19.71
CA HIS A 88 28.34 -29.29 -19.98
C HIS A 88 29.38 -28.96 -21.05
N ALA A 89 30.65 -29.09 -20.67
CA ALA A 89 31.80 -29.20 -21.55
C ALA A 89 32.56 -30.45 -21.12
#